data_AF-A0A9E8MT68-F1
#
_entry.id   AF-A0A9E8MT68-F1
#
_cell.length_a   1.000
_cell.length_b   1.000
_cell.length_c   1.000
_cell.angle_alpha   90.00
_cell.angle_beta   90.00
_cell.angle_gamma   90.00
#
_symmetry.space_group_name_H-M   'P 1'
#
loop_
_entity.id
_entity.type
_entity.pdbx_description
1 polymer ?
#
loop_
_entity_poly.entity_id
_entity_poly.type
_entity_poly.pdbx_seq_one_letter_code
_entity_poly.pdbx_strand_id
1 'polypeptide(L)'
;MKKIELKNYKSKDKALVFRVNTSVCLSFVFTLFSLLSFSQVQSSIDVDSIKIGEQITFKVSVEADTSEVIVFPEGQTFGALEMIESYKIDTTKKDARFNLIKKYGLTRFDSGAYTIPRQKILIGAKEFYTDSLKVEVREMAVDTTKQGLYDIKPIIEVEKSTGNWWKYFLVILIGFGVAAFLLWWFIRRPKPLSEEEEIALLPPYDRAKLALQKLDESGYLQNENLKEYYSELTFIIRKYLDEKVYDRALESTTSELVLRLNLLKDGNQIEISKEDIRNIETILKRADLVKFAKSAPDIALAEIDRKTIDLEIDHVKEALPEPTEEEKLLDNQYKEAQVRKKKRKKILVTVLISVFLIVATITGFVFKFGFDYVKDTVIGHESKELLEGDWVTSAYGTPPVTISTPVVLKRMSLPTAQNEPK
;
A
#
# COMPACT_ATOMS: atom_id res chain seq x y z
N MET A 1 -74.57 32.53 -80.76
CA MET A 1 -73.30 32.78 -81.49
C MET A 1 -73.27 34.23 -81.97
N LYS A 2 -72.34 35.05 -81.47
CA LYS A 2 -71.64 36.08 -82.26
C LYS A 2 -70.47 36.64 -81.43
N LYS A 3 -69.25 36.25 -81.82
CA LYS A 3 -68.00 36.96 -81.52
C LYS A 3 -68.11 38.39 -82.07
N ILE A 4 -67.60 39.37 -81.34
CA ILE A 4 -67.15 40.64 -81.93
C ILE A 4 -65.77 40.97 -81.37
N GLU A 5 -64.86 41.24 -82.31
CA GLU A 5 -63.43 41.44 -82.17
C GLU A 5 -63.01 42.82 -81.65
N LEU A 6 -61.76 42.83 -81.22
CA LEU A 6 -60.85 43.89 -80.80
C LEU A 6 -60.81 45.13 -81.70
N LYS A 7 -60.46 46.28 -81.09
CA LYS A 7 -59.76 47.37 -81.78
C LYS A 7 -58.61 47.91 -80.94
N ASN A 8 -57.39 47.67 -81.45
CA ASN A 8 -56.12 48.23 -80.99
C ASN A 8 -56.02 49.72 -81.34
N TYR A 9 -55.49 50.54 -80.42
CA TYR A 9 -55.16 51.94 -80.67
C TYR A 9 -53.65 52.18 -80.45
N LYS A 10 -52.99 52.73 -81.48
CA LYS A 10 -51.55 53.02 -81.56
C LYS A 10 -51.35 54.51 -81.26
N SER A 11 -50.45 54.87 -80.34
CA SER A 11 -50.05 56.27 -80.07
C SER A 11 -48.61 56.52 -80.52
N LYS A 12 -48.34 57.69 -81.09
CA LYS A 12 -47.12 58.10 -81.80
C LYS A 12 -46.14 58.85 -80.88
N ASP A 13 -44.85 58.55 -81.04
CA ASP A 13 -43.70 59.24 -80.45
C ASP A 13 -43.45 60.65 -81.03
N LYS A 14 -42.97 61.56 -80.18
CA LYS A 14 -42.18 62.74 -80.56
C LYS A 14 -41.09 62.98 -79.51
N ALA A 15 -39.82 62.85 -79.90
CA ALA A 15 -38.66 63.17 -79.08
C ALA A 15 -38.30 64.66 -79.20
N LEU A 16 -38.10 65.32 -78.05
CA LEU A 16 -37.74 66.74 -77.92
C LEU A 16 -36.30 66.82 -77.40
N VAL A 17 -35.36 67.31 -78.22
CA VAL A 17 -33.93 67.42 -77.85
C VAL A 17 -33.67 68.82 -77.28
N PHE A 18 -33.35 68.89 -76.00
CA PHE A 18 -33.05 70.13 -75.26
C PHE A 18 -31.55 70.45 -75.35
N ARG A 19 -31.18 71.62 -75.90
CA ARG A 19 -29.79 72.11 -75.97
C ARG A 19 -29.42 72.72 -74.60
N VAL A 20 -28.60 72.04 -73.81
CA VAL A 20 -28.13 72.53 -72.50
C VAL A 20 -26.82 73.32 -72.68
N ASN A 21 -26.77 74.55 -72.16
CA ASN A 21 -25.56 75.37 -72.13
C ASN A 21 -24.49 74.71 -71.23
N THR A 22 -23.33 74.35 -71.79
CA THR A 22 -22.23 73.66 -71.11
C THR A 22 -21.72 74.42 -69.88
N SER A 23 -21.76 75.76 -69.89
CA SER A 23 -21.33 76.59 -68.76
C SER A 23 -22.25 76.49 -67.53
N VAL A 24 -23.56 76.28 -67.73
CA VAL A 24 -24.53 76.09 -66.63
C VAL A 24 -24.36 74.71 -66.02
N CYS A 25 -24.09 73.70 -66.86
CA CYS A 25 -23.80 72.35 -66.40
C CYS A 25 -22.51 72.28 -65.59
N LEU A 26 -21.45 73.00 -66.00
CA LEU A 26 -20.19 73.05 -65.28
C LEU A 26 -20.32 73.74 -63.91
N SER A 27 -21.09 74.83 -63.83
CA SER A 27 -21.32 75.54 -62.56
C SER A 27 -22.16 74.70 -61.58
N PHE A 28 -23.09 73.88 -62.09
CA PHE A 28 -23.86 72.93 -61.28
C PHE A 28 -23.01 71.77 -60.77
N VAL A 29 -22.02 71.33 -61.56
CA VAL A 29 -21.03 70.31 -61.14
C VAL A 29 -20.10 70.85 -60.05
N PHE A 30 -19.66 72.11 -60.16
CA PHE A 30 -18.83 72.75 -59.12
C PHE A 30 -19.59 73.00 -57.81
N THR A 31 -20.89 73.34 -57.85
CA THR A 31 -21.71 73.44 -56.64
C THR A 31 -21.97 72.06 -56.01
N LEU A 32 -22.19 71.01 -56.80
CA LEU A 32 -22.28 69.63 -56.29
C LEU A 32 -20.97 69.16 -55.63
N PHE A 33 -19.81 69.60 -56.12
CA PHE A 33 -18.52 69.24 -55.51
C PHE A 33 -18.28 69.92 -54.16
N SER A 34 -18.85 71.11 -53.93
CA SER A 34 -18.76 71.81 -52.63
C SER A 34 -19.57 71.15 -51.50
N LEU A 35 -20.45 70.20 -51.82
CA LEU A 35 -21.19 69.41 -50.83
C LEU A 35 -20.41 68.20 -50.29
N LEU A 36 -19.22 67.92 -50.83
CA LEU A 36 -18.28 66.94 -50.28
C LEU A 36 -17.41 67.61 -49.21
N SER A 37 -18.04 68.10 -48.14
CA SER A 37 -17.31 68.49 -46.94
C SER A 37 -16.70 67.23 -46.32
N PHE A 38 -15.37 67.17 -46.22
CA PHE A 38 -14.67 66.15 -45.43
C PHE A 38 -15.21 66.20 -44.00
N SER A 39 -15.90 65.14 -43.57
CA SER A 39 -16.38 65.04 -42.20
C SER A 39 -15.19 64.83 -41.27
N GLN A 40 -15.02 65.74 -40.31
CA GLN A 40 -13.95 65.67 -39.30
C GLN A 40 -14.08 64.45 -38.38
N VAL A 41 -15.29 63.90 -38.27
CA VAL A 41 -15.63 62.71 -37.50
C VAL A 41 -16.27 61.69 -38.43
N GLN A 42 -15.76 60.46 -38.41
CA GLN A 42 -16.32 59.33 -39.15
C GLN A 42 -16.60 58.17 -38.19
N SER A 43 -17.73 57.51 -38.35
CA SER A 43 -18.09 56.31 -37.58
C SER A 43 -18.39 55.12 -38.47
N SER A 44 -18.02 53.91 -38.03
CA SER A 44 -18.28 52.66 -38.75
C SER A 44 -18.50 51.50 -37.79
N ILE A 45 -19.17 50.47 -38.26
CA ILE A 45 -19.27 49.15 -37.61
C ILE A 45 -18.52 48.12 -38.46
N ASP A 46 -18.05 47.05 -37.82
CA ASP A 46 -17.38 45.94 -38.50
C ASP A 46 -18.34 44.98 -39.17
N VAL A 47 -19.51 44.74 -38.57
CA VAL A 47 -20.58 43.88 -39.10
C VAL A 47 -21.96 44.51 -38.90
N ASP A 48 -22.83 44.35 -39.89
CA ASP A 48 -24.22 44.87 -39.85
C ASP A 48 -25.20 43.89 -39.19
N SER A 49 -24.81 42.62 -39.02
CA SER A 49 -25.63 41.58 -38.39
C SER A 49 -24.81 40.63 -37.52
N ILE A 50 -25.29 40.35 -36.30
CA ILE A 50 -24.67 39.43 -35.33
C ILE A 50 -25.67 38.42 -34.78
N LYS A 51 -25.19 37.37 -34.11
CA LYS A 51 -26.04 36.50 -33.29
C LYS A 51 -26.28 37.09 -31.90
N ILE A 52 -27.33 36.63 -31.23
CA ILE A 52 -27.58 36.95 -29.82
C ILE A 52 -26.31 36.69 -28.98
N GLY A 53 -25.86 37.70 -28.24
CA GLY A 53 -24.67 37.64 -27.37
C GLY A 53 -23.32 37.77 -28.09
N GLU A 54 -23.28 37.92 -29.41
CA GLU A 54 -22.06 38.20 -30.17
C GLU A 54 -21.72 39.70 -30.10
N GLN A 55 -20.45 40.04 -30.29
CA GLN A 55 -19.93 41.40 -30.13
C GLN A 55 -19.79 42.12 -31.48
N ILE A 56 -20.13 43.40 -31.52
CA ILE A 56 -19.90 44.32 -32.63
C ILE A 56 -18.85 45.34 -32.23
N THR A 57 -17.95 45.68 -33.15
CA THR A 57 -16.95 46.73 -32.94
C THR A 57 -17.40 48.03 -33.60
N PHE A 58 -17.88 48.97 -32.79
CA PHE A 58 -18.15 50.35 -33.22
C PHE A 58 -16.87 51.17 -33.19
N LYS A 59 -16.48 51.75 -34.33
CA LYS A 59 -15.25 52.52 -34.51
C LYS A 59 -15.57 53.98 -34.83
N VAL A 60 -14.93 54.88 -34.11
CA VAL A 60 -15.00 56.33 -34.33
C VAL A 60 -13.60 56.83 -34.68
N SER A 61 -13.46 57.43 -35.86
CA SER A 61 -12.24 58.08 -36.36
C SER A 61 -12.43 59.59 -36.34
N VAL A 62 -11.48 60.31 -35.76
CA VAL A 62 -11.50 61.77 -35.65
C VAL A 62 -10.19 62.33 -36.17
N GLU A 63 -10.27 63.21 -37.16
CA GLU A 63 -9.11 63.95 -37.66
C GLU A 63 -9.11 65.36 -37.06
N ALA A 64 -8.07 65.75 -36.31
CA ALA A 64 -7.99 67.10 -35.72
C ALA A 64 -6.56 67.62 -35.65
N ASP A 65 -6.41 68.92 -35.40
CA ASP A 65 -5.09 69.56 -35.28
C ASP A 65 -4.41 69.16 -33.97
N THR A 66 -3.07 69.15 -33.96
CA THR A 66 -2.30 68.66 -32.80
C THR A 66 -2.46 69.48 -31.51
N SER A 67 -3.06 70.66 -31.57
CA SER A 67 -3.32 71.54 -30.42
C SER A 67 -4.70 71.35 -29.78
N GLU A 68 -5.59 70.56 -30.40
CA GLU A 68 -6.96 70.38 -29.92
C GLU A 68 -7.10 69.16 -29.00
N VAL A 69 -7.83 69.32 -27.89
CA VAL A 69 -8.17 68.20 -26.99
C VAL A 69 -9.44 67.52 -27.48
N ILE A 70 -9.40 66.20 -27.66
CA ILE A 70 -10.54 65.40 -28.12
C ILE A 70 -11.10 64.58 -26.95
N VAL A 71 -12.43 64.66 -26.74
CA VAL A 71 -13.15 63.87 -25.74
C VAL A 71 -14.16 62.97 -26.44
N PHE A 72 -13.99 61.66 -26.24
CA PHE A 72 -14.89 60.62 -26.74
C PHE A 72 -16.02 60.34 -25.74
N PRO A 73 -17.17 59.80 -26.17
CA PRO A 73 -18.24 59.42 -25.26
C PRO A 73 -17.78 58.30 -24.30
N GLU A 74 -18.14 58.45 -23.02
CA GLU A 74 -17.86 57.49 -21.96
C GLU A 74 -19.18 57.01 -21.33
N GLY A 75 -19.21 55.77 -20.86
CA GLY A 75 -20.39 55.15 -20.27
C GLY A 75 -21.39 54.58 -21.28
N GLN A 76 -22.61 54.30 -20.82
CA GLN A 76 -23.65 53.61 -21.58
C GLN A 76 -24.48 54.61 -22.41
N THR A 77 -23.95 55.03 -23.57
CA THR A 77 -24.58 56.00 -24.48
C THR A 77 -25.10 55.39 -25.79
N PHE A 78 -25.02 54.06 -25.93
CA PHE A 78 -25.33 53.31 -27.17
C PHE A 78 -26.79 52.83 -27.28
N GLY A 79 -27.70 53.44 -26.52
CA GLY A 79 -29.12 53.11 -26.56
C GLY A 79 -29.39 51.70 -26.02
N ALA A 80 -30.01 50.86 -26.85
CA ALA A 80 -30.38 49.49 -26.48
C ALA A 80 -29.20 48.50 -26.51
N LEU A 81 -28.07 48.85 -27.14
CA LEU A 81 -26.88 48.02 -27.19
C LEU A 81 -26.02 48.24 -25.95
N GLU A 82 -25.54 47.17 -25.33
CA GLU A 82 -24.71 47.21 -24.13
C GLU A 82 -23.23 47.35 -24.48
N MET A 83 -22.53 48.31 -23.87
CA MET A 83 -21.09 48.44 -24.02
C MET A 83 -20.36 47.46 -23.09
N ILE A 84 -19.75 46.43 -23.67
CA ILE A 84 -18.93 45.46 -22.95
C ILE A 84 -17.53 46.03 -22.70
N GLU A 85 -16.96 46.68 -23.72
CA GLU A 85 -15.56 47.11 -23.66
C GLU A 85 -15.34 48.47 -24.35
N SER A 86 -14.51 49.31 -23.72
CA SER A 86 -14.04 50.58 -24.28
C SER A 86 -12.53 50.47 -24.52
N TYR A 87 -12.14 50.25 -25.77
CA TYR A 87 -10.74 50.03 -26.13
C TYR A 87 -9.90 51.30 -26.01
N LYS A 88 -8.57 51.16 -25.84
CA LYS A 88 -7.65 52.30 -25.80
C LYS A 88 -7.69 53.07 -27.14
N ILE A 89 -7.52 54.39 -27.06
CA ILE A 89 -7.46 55.26 -28.24
C ILE A 89 -6.16 54.97 -28.99
N ASP A 90 -6.28 54.74 -30.31
CA ASP A 90 -5.15 54.61 -31.22
C ASP A 90 -4.90 55.95 -31.92
N THR A 91 -3.66 56.44 -31.90
CA THR A 91 -3.28 57.77 -32.37
C THR A 91 -2.28 57.65 -33.51
N THR A 92 -2.67 58.04 -34.72
CA THR A 92 -1.76 58.14 -35.86
C THR A 92 -1.51 59.60 -36.21
N LYS A 93 -0.25 60.03 -36.24
CA LYS A 93 0.12 61.41 -36.63
C LYS A 93 0.38 61.48 -38.14
N LYS A 94 -0.25 62.43 -38.82
CA LYS A 94 0.02 62.77 -40.23
C LYS A 94 0.29 64.26 -40.33
N ASP A 95 1.56 64.61 -40.42
CA ASP A 95 2.07 65.99 -40.44
C ASP A 95 1.58 66.84 -39.24
N ALA A 96 0.72 67.84 -39.50
CA ALA A 96 0.15 68.75 -38.50
C ALA A 96 -1.21 68.28 -37.94
N ARG A 97 -1.71 67.11 -38.32
CA ARG A 97 -3.00 66.55 -37.87
C ARG A 97 -2.83 65.18 -37.18
N PHE A 98 -3.65 64.91 -36.17
CA PHE A 98 -3.83 63.60 -35.56
C PHE A 98 -5.07 62.93 -36.13
N ASN A 99 -4.97 61.63 -36.41
CA ASN A 99 -6.10 60.76 -36.60
C ASN A 99 -6.23 59.86 -35.35
N LEU A 100 -7.28 60.09 -34.56
CA LEU A 100 -7.60 59.29 -33.38
C LEU A 100 -8.68 58.28 -33.72
N ILE A 101 -8.43 57.01 -33.40
CA ILE A 101 -9.39 55.92 -33.56
C ILE A 101 -9.76 55.37 -32.18
N LYS A 102 -11.04 55.49 -31.83
CA LYS A 102 -11.63 54.89 -30.63
C LYS A 102 -12.54 53.74 -31.04
N LYS A 103 -12.42 52.60 -30.37
CA LYS A 103 -13.28 51.42 -30.60
C LYS A 103 -14.09 51.09 -29.36
N TYR A 104 -15.30 50.61 -29.57
CA TYR A 104 -16.23 50.15 -28.54
C TYR A 104 -16.75 48.76 -28.91
N GLY A 105 -16.74 47.84 -27.95
CA GLY A 105 -17.37 46.54 -28.05
C GLY A 105 -18.80 46.60 -27.57
N LEU A 106 -19.77 46.37 -28.46
CA LEU A 106 -21.20 46.45 -28.17
C LEU A 106 -21.86 45.07 -28.35
N THR A 107 -22.87 44.73 -27.53
CA THR A 107 -23.66 43.50 -27.70
C THR A 107 -25.15 43.70 -27.34
N ARG A 108 -25.96 42.66 -27.60
CA ARG A 108 -27.36 42.55 -27.20
C ARG A 108 -27.75 41.08 -27.02
N PHE A 109 -28.57 40.81 -26.01
CA PHE A 109 -29.05 39.46 -25.67
C PHE A 109 -30.45 39.12 -26.21
N ASP A 110 -31.09 40.06 -26.91
CA ASP A 110 -32.38 39.88 -27.56
C ASP A 110 -32.24 40.04 -29.07
N SER A 111 -33.01 39.25 -29.84
CA SER A 111 -33.09 39.40 -31.29
C SER A 111 -33.89 40.63 -31.70
N GLY A 112 -33.46 41.31 -32.75
CA GLY A 112 -34.17 42.47 -33.29
C GLY A 112 -33.28 43.39 -34.09
N ALA A 113 -33.90 44.41 -34.70
CA ALA A 113 -33.19 45.49 -35.37
C ALA A 113 -32.98 46.65 -34.40
N TYR A 114 -31.72 46.94 -34.08
CA TYR A 114 -31.31 48.00 -33.18
C TYR A 114 -30.58 49.10 -33.94
N THR A 115 -30.50 50.28 -33.33
CA THR A 115 -29.81 51.43 -33.92
C THR A 115 -28.87 52.02 -32.87
N ILE A 116 -27.60 52.13 -33.21
CA ILE A 116 -26.60 52.87 -32.45
C ILE A 116 -26.94 54.36 -32.63
N PRO A 117 -27.34 55.07 -31.57
CA PRO A 117 -27.66 56.48 -31.65
C PRO A 117 -26.39 57.30 -31.95
N ARG A 118 -26.59 58.51 -32.47
CA ARG A 118 -25.49 59.44 -32.76
C ARG A 118 -24.73 59.76 -31.48
N GLN A 119 -23.41 59.58 -31.51
CA GLN A 119 -22.53 59.82 -30.38
C GLN A 119 -21.92 61.21 -30.45
N LYS A 120 -21.89 61.91 -29.31
CA LYS A 120 -21.31 63.24 -29.19
C LYS A 120 -19.81 63.14 -28.95
N ILE A 121 -19.03 63.91 -29.70
CA ILE A 121 -17.58 64.02 -29.60
C ILE A 121 -17.22 65.50 -29.49
N LEU A 122 -16.38 65.85 -28.53
CA LEU A 122 -15.89 67.22 -28.35
C LEU A 122 -14.50 67.34 -28.95
N ILE A 123 -14.31 68.30 -29.84
CA ILE A 123 -13.00 68.67 -30.40
C ILE A 123 -12.75 70.12 -29.99
N GLY A 124 -11.84 70.32 -29.04
CA GLY A 124 -11.66 71.61 -28.37
C GLY A 124 -12.96 72.06 -27.68
N ALA A 125 -13.53 73.18 -28.14
CA ALA A 125 -14.80 73.73 -27.63
C ALA A 125 -16.01 73.46 -28.55
N LYS A 126 -15.83 72.72 -29.66
CA LYS A 126 -16.89 72.43 -30.63
C LYS A 126 -17.44 71.02 -30.46
N GLU A 127 -18.74 70.86 -30.70
CA GLU A 127 -19.43 69.57 -30.63
C GLU A 127 -19.63 68.98 -32.02
N PHE A 128 -19.22 67.72 -32.18
CA PHE A 128 -19.46 66.92 -33.37
C PHE A 128 -20.27 65.68 -33.01
N TYR A 129 -21.00 65.14 -33.98
CA TYR A 129 -21.87 63.98 -33.79
C TYR A 129 -21.55 62.92 -34.84
N THR A 130 -21.44 61.67 -34.40
CA THR A 130 -21.32 60.53 -35.32
C THR A 130 -22.61 60.30 -36.10
N ASP A 131 -22.54 59.42 -37.09
CA ASP A 131 -23.71 58.92 -37.77
C ASP A 131 -24.46 57.90 -36.89
N SER A 132 -25.74 57.73 -37.21
CA SER A 132 -26.59 56.70 -36.62
C SER A 132 -26.46 55.43 -37.44
N LEU A 133 -26.12 54.30 -36.82
CA LEU A 133 -25.84 53.03 -37.52
C LEU A 133 -26.85 51.96 -37.10
N LYS A 134 -27.37 51.18 -38.05
CA LYS A 134 -28.32 50.10 -37.79
C LYS A 134 -27.58 48.76 -37.66
N VAL A 135 -28.08 47.92 -36.76
CA VAL A 135 -27.52 46.62 -36.43
C VAL A 135 -28.66 45.61 -36.31
N GLU A 136 -28.52 44.43 -36.91
CA GLU A 136 -29.47 43.33 -36.79
C GLU A 136 -28.93 42.21 -35.87
N VAL A 137 -29.70 41.81 -34.86
CA VAL A 137 -29.37 40.71 -33.95
C VAL A 137 -30.26 39.51 -34.27
N ARG A 138 -29.65 38.41 -34.71
CA ARG A 138 -30.32 37.19 -35.18
C ARG A 138 -30.29 36.10 -34.12
N GLU A 139 -31.36 35.32 -34.08
CA GLU A 139 -31.41 34.11 -33.26
C GLU A 139 -30.50 33.01 -33.83
N MET A 140 -30.00 32.14 -32.95
CA MET A 140 -29.31 30.92 -33.38
C MET A 140 -30.34 29.81 -33.59
N ALA A 141 -30.53 29.38 -34.84
CA ALA A 141 -31.36 28.22 -35.13
C ALA A 141 -30.70 26.95 -34.58
N VAL A 142 -31.28 26.37 -33.53
CA VAL A 142 -30.88 25.05 -33.01
C VAL A 142 -31.63 23.99 -33.82
N ASP A 143 -30.89 23.19 -34.58
CA ASP A 143 -31.43 22.08 -35.38
C ASP A 143 -31.81 20.90 -34.47
N THR A 144 -33.03 20.94 -33.94
CA THR A 144 -33.56 19.91 -33.04
C THR A 144 -33.83 18.57 -33.74
N THR A 145 -33.83 18.54 -35.09
CA THR A 145 -34.03 17.34 -35.92
C THR A 145 -32.86 16.35 -35.88
N LYS A 146 -31.66 16.79 -35.46
CA LYS A 146 -30.47 15.93 -35.34
C LYS A 146 -30.30 15.28 -33.97
N GLN A 147 -31.10 15.69 -32.99
CA GLN A 147 -31.02 15.17 -31.64
C GLN A 147 -32.08 14.08 -31.44
N GLY A 148 -31.69 12.82 -31.63
CA GLY A 148 -32.57 11.69 -31.32
C GLY A 148 -32.95 11.68 -29.84
N LEU A 149 -34.23 11.45 -29.52
CA LEU A 149 -34.64 11.11 -28.17
C LEU A 149 -34.14 9.69 -27.86
N TYR A 150 -33.23 9.56 -26.89
CA TYR A 150 -32.73 8.27 -26.44
C TYR A 150 -33.40 7.88 -25.13
N ASP A 151 -33.77 6.60 -25.01
CA ASP A 151 -34.22 6.02 -23.75
C ASP A 151 -33.11 6.02 -22.67
N ILE A 152 -33.54 5.86 -21.42
CA ILE A 152 -32.64 5.68 -20.28
C ILE A 152 -31.78 4.44 -20.53
N LYS A 153 -30.46 4.61 -20.56
CA LYS A 153 -29.54 3.49 -20.77
C LYS A 153 -29.73 2.44 -19.66
N PRO A 154 -29.87 1.15 -20.01
CA PRO A 154 -29.94 0.09 -19.00
C PRO A 154 -28.63 0.02 -18.21
N ILE A 155 -28.73 -0.50 -16.98
CA ILE A 155 -27.56 -0.77 -16.15
C ILE A 155 -26.69 -1.78 -16.89
N ILE A 156 -25.42 -1.44 -17.08
CA ILE A 156 -24.45 -2.30 -17.73
C ILE A 156 -24.10 -3.41 -16.75
N GLU A 157 -24.52 -4.65 -17.03
CA GLU A 157 -24.04 -5.81 -16.30
C GLU A 157 -22.55 -6.02 -16.64
N VAL A 158 -21.69 -5.77 -15.67
CA VAL A 158 -20.27 -6.11 -15.77
C VAL A 158 -20.17 -7.62 -15.62
N GLU A 159 -19.73 -8.32 -16.66
CA GLU A 159 -19.35 -9.73 -16.57
C GLU A 159 -18.33 -9.88 -15.43
N LYS A 160 -18.73 -10.54 -14.34
CA LYS A 160 -17.82 -10.87 -13.24
C LYS A 160 -16.78 -11.83 -13.83
N SER A 161 -15.62 -11.29 -14.20
CA SER A 161 -14.44 -12.10 -14.47
C SER A 161 -14.29 -13.05 -13.29
N THR A 162 -14.42 -14.35 -13.54
CA THR A 162 -14.09 -15.38 -12.56
C THR A 162 -12.59 -15.29 -12.36
N GLY A 163 -12.20 -14.35 -11.48
CA GLY A 163 -10.82 -13.98 -11.26
C GLY A 163 -10.02 -15.20 -10.85
N ASN A 164 -8.69 -15.09 -10.95
CA ASN A 164 -7.73 -16.14 -10.61
C ASN A 164 -7.72 -16.53 -9.10
N TRP A 165 -8.85 -16.43 -8.39
CA TRP A 165 -9.02 -16.76 -6.97
C TRP A 165 -8.50 -18.16 -6.65
N TRP A 166 -8.72 -19.13 -7.55
CA TRP A 166 -8.22 -20.50 -7.43
C TRP A 166 -6.68 -20.59 -7.42
N LYS A 167 -5.96 -19.71 -8.13
CA LYS A 167 -4.49 -19.65 -8.08
C LYS A 167 -3.99 -19.22 -6.70
N TYR A 168 -4.69 -18.28 -6.06
CA TYR A 168 -4.37 -17.88 -4.68
C TYR A 168 -4.70 -18.96 -3.66
N PHE A 169 -5.82 -19.67 -3.85
CA PHE A 169 -6.14 -20.84 -3.05
C PHE A 169 -5.03 -21.91 -3.16
N LEU A 170 -4.51 -22.14 -4.36
CA LEU A 170 -3.40 -23.06 -4.59
C LEU A 170 -2.10 -22.60 -3.89
N VAL A 171 -1.78 -21.31 -3.91
CA VAL A 171 -0.62 -20.75 -3.17
C VAL A 171 -0.77 -20.93 -1.66
N ILE A 172 -1.96 -20.71 -1.11
CA ILE A 172 -2.25 -20.93 0.32
C ILE A 172 -2.10 -22.42 0.66
N LEU A 173 -2.63 -23.31 -0.18
CA LEU A 173 -2.53 -24.76 0.01
C LEU A 173 -1.07 -25.23 -0.02
N ILE A 174 -0.26 -24.71 -0.95
CA ILE A 174 1.18 -24.98 -1.01
C ILE A 174 1.88 -24.44 0.24
N GLY A 175 1.54 -23.23 0.69
CA GLY A 175 2.07 -22.65 1.93
C GLY A 175 1.78 -23.52 3.16
N PHE A 176 0.55 -24.03 3.29
CA PHE A 176 0.18 -24.98 4.33
C PHE A 176 0.94 -26.32 4.19
N GLY A 177 1.10 -26.82 2.96
CA GLY A 177 1.88 -28.03 2.70
C GLY A 177 3.34 -27.88 3.10
N VAL A 178 3.97 -26.75 2.77
CA VAL A 178 5.35 -26.43 3.17
C VAL A 178 5.46 -26.25 4.68
N ALA A 179 4.51 -25.56 5.31
CA ALA A 179 4.52 -25.39 6.77
C ALA A 179 4.32 -26.72 7.50
N ALA A 180 3.40 -27.58 7.04
CA ALA A 180 3.20 -28.92 7.58
C ALA A 180 4.43 -29.80 7.35
N PHE A 181 5.07 -29.71 6.18
CA PHE A 181 6.32 -30.41 5.88
C PHE A 181 7.46 -29.92 6.77
N LEU A 182 7.63 -28.62 6.96
CA LEU A 182 8.66 -28.05 7.83
C LEU A 182 8.40 -28.41 9.29
N LEU A 183 7.15 -28.41 9.75
CA LEU A 183 6.77 -28.78 11.10
C LEU A 183 7.00 -30.28 11.33
N TRP A 184 6.57 -31.12 10.38
CA TRP A 184 6.90 -32.54 10.36
C TRP A 184 8.40 -32.76 10.38
N TRP A 185 9.16 -32.10 9.51
CA TRP A 185 10.62 -32.19 9.41
C TRP A 185 11.29 -31.76 10.72
N PHE A 186 10.89 -30.64 11.33
CA PHE A 186 11.50 -30.15 12.57
C PHE A 186 11.15 -31.02 13.78
N ILE A 187 9.98 -31.66 13.78
CA ILE A 187 9.57 -32.62 14.82
C ILE A 187 10.22 -34.00 14.61
N ARG A 188 10.37 -34.44 13.36
CA ARG A 188 10.97 -35.73 13.00
C ARG A 188 12.47 -35.68 12.93
N ARG A 189 13.10 -34.50 12.84
CA ARG A 189 14.51 -34.32 13.12
C ARG A 189 14.69 -34.67 14.59
N PRO A 190 15.28 -35.84 14.94
CA PRO A 190 15.93 -35.90 16.23
C PRO A 190 16.94 -34.76 16.17
N LYS A 191 16.76 -33.75 17.02
CA LYS A 191 17.96 -33.12 17.54
C LYS A 191 18.55 -34.25 18.36
N PRO A 192 19.62 -34.94 17.91
CA PRO A 192 20.30 -35.82 18.83
C PRO A 192 20.58 -34.92 20.05
N LEU A 193 20.31 -35.44 21.25
CA LEU A 193 21.03 -34.87 22.36
C LEU A 193 22.50 -34.89 21.94
N SER A 194 23.25 -33.83 22.24
CA SER A 194 24.71 -33.94 22.08
C SER A 194 25.09 -35.27 22.74
N GLU A 195 25.87 -36.13 22.07
CA GLU A 195 26.18 -37.46 22.62
C GLU A 195 26.68 -37.35 24.07
N GLU A 196 27.34 -36.23 24.37
CA GLU A 196 27.77 -35.79 25.69
C GLU A 196 26.64 -35.68 26.73
N GLU A 197 25.46 -35.16 26.36
CA GLU A 197 24.29 -35.08 27.23
C GLU A 197 23.66 -36.45 27.48
N GLU A 198 23.71 -37.38 26.52
CA GLU A 198 23.23 -38.76 26.74
C GLU A 198 24.18 -39.55 27.63
N ILE A 199 25.49 -39.36 27.46
CA ILE A 199 26.53 -39.97 28.28
C ILE A 199 26.54 -39.39 29.71
N ALA A 200 26.19 -38.11 29.87
CA ALA A 200 26.00 -37.49 31.17
C ALA A 200 24.75 -38.01 31.93
N LEU A 201 23.81 -38.68 31.26
CA LEU A 201 22.66 -39.31 31.90
C LEU A 201 22.93 -40.74 32.37
N LEU A 202 24.02 -41.36 31.89
CA LEU A 202 24.42 -42.69 32.31
C LEU A 202 24.98 -42.65 33.74
N PRO A 203 24.76 -43.73 34.52
CA PRO A 203 25.43 -43.92 35.80
C PRO A 203 26.95 -43.77 35.68
N PRO A 204 27.66 -43.30 36.72
CA PRO A 204 29.09 -43.01 36.64
C PRO A 204 29.96 -44.20 36.18
N TYR A 205 29.57 -45.42 36.58
CA TYR A 205 30.22 -46.66 36.14
C TYR A 205 30.02 -46.94 34.65
N ASP A 206 28.76 -46.93 34.17
CA ASP A 206 28.45 -47.18 32.76
C ASP A 206 29.09 -46.12 31.86
N ARG A 207 29.12 -44.86 32.35
CA ARG A 207 29.83 -43.75 31.70
C ARG A 207 31.32 -44.04 31.57
N ALA A 208 31.97 -44.53 32.62
CA ALA A 208 33.39 -44.85 32.59
C ALA A 208 33.70 -46.00 31.62
N LYS A 209 32.90 -47.08 31.64
CA LYS A 209 33.03 -48.21 30.70
C LYS A 209 32.84 -47.78 29.24
N LEU A 210 31.80 -46.98 28.97
CA LEU A 210 31.54 -46.45 27.63
C LEU A 210 32.66 -45.50 27.17
N ALA A 211 33.22 -44.69 28.08
CA ALA A 211 34.36 -43.83 27.76
C ALA A 211 35.63 -44.63 27.46
N LEU A 212 35.90 -45.73 28.17
CA LEU A 212 37.00 -46.64 27.84
C LEU A 212 36.80 -47.30 26.47
N GLN A 213 35.57 -47.71 26.14
CA GLN A 213 35.28 -48.24 24.81
C GLN A 213 35.51 -47.18 23.72
N LYS A 214 35.04 -45.94 23.93
CA LYS A 214 35.30 -44.81 23.03
C LYS A 214 36.80 -44.51 22.90
N LEU A 215 37.56 -44.66 23.99
CA LEU A 215 39.01 -44.53 23.96
C LEU A 215 39.67 -45.59 23.06
N ASP A 216 39.19 -46.83 23.09
CA ASP A 216 39.69 -47.88 22.18
C ASP A 216 39.35 -47.58 20.71
N GLU A 217 38.16 -47.01 20.45
CA GLU A 217 37.69 -46.63 19.11
C GLU A 217 38.36 -45.36 18.54
N SER A 218 38.95 -44.52 19.40
CA SER A 218 39.48 -43.18 19.06
C SER A 218 40.66 -43.17 18.08
N GLY A 219 41.34 -44.30 17.89
CA GLY A 219 42.51 -44.37 17.01
C GLY A 219 43.81 -43.81 17.61
N TYR A 220 43.85 -43.40 18.88
CA TYR A 220 45.05 -42.74 19.44
C TYR A 220 46.29 -43.64 19.46
N LEU A 221 46.14 -44.92 19.77
CA LEU A 221 47.25 -45.87 19.79
C LEU A 221 47.80 -46.13 18.38
N GLN A 222 46.93 -46.21 17.38
CA GLN A 222 47.30 -46.44 15.97
C GLN A 222 48.06 -45.25 15.37
N ASN A 223 47.77 -44.04 15.85
CA ASN A 223 48.42 -42.80 15.42
C ASN A 223 49.64 -42.43 16.30
N GLU A 224 50.12 -43.35 17.16
CA GLU A 224 51.20 -43.12 18.13
C GLU A 224 50.96 -41.91 19.06
N ASN A 225 49.70 -41.51 19.26
CA ASN A 225 49.33 -40.34 20.03
C ASN A 225 49.18 -40.66 21.52
N LEU A 226 50.28 -41.08 22.14
CA LEU A 226 50.29 -41.61 23.52
C LEU A 226 49.90 -40.57 24.57
N LYS A 227 50.24 -39.29 24.38
CA LYS A 227 49.93 -38.24 25.35
C LYS A 227 48.43 -38.05 25.50
N GLU A 228 47.71 -37.98 24.38
CA GLU A 228 46.27 -37.80 24.31
C GLU A 228 45.56 -39.04 24.85
N TYR A 229 46.07 -40.24 24.48
CA TYR A 229 45.58 -41.51 25.03
C TYR A 229 45.65 -41.57 26.56
N TYR A 230 46.82 -41.28 27.15
CA TYR A 230 46.96 -41.28 28.61
C TYR A 230 46.23 -40.11 29.27
N SER A 231 46.04 -38.99 28.58
CA SER A 231 45.22 -37.87 29.07
C SER A 231 43.78 -38.31 29.24
N GLU A 232 43.20 -38.96 28.22
CA GLU A 232 41.84 -39.47 28.27
C GLU A 232 41.69 -40.63 29.26
N LEU A 233 42.62 -41.60 29.25
CA LEU A 233 42.59 -42.76 30.14
C LEU A 233 42.59 -42.35 31.62
N THR A 234 43.50 -41.44 32.00
CA THR A 234 43.57 -40.94 33.38
C THR A 234 42.38 -40.06 33.74
N PHE A 235 41.83 -39.31 32.78
CA PHE A 235 40.62 -38.52 32.99
C PHE A 235 39.43 -39.43 33.30
N ILE A 236 39.25 -40.55 32.60
CA ILE A 236 38.16 -41.50 32.82
C ILE A 236 38.20 -42.06 34.24
N ILE A 237 39.34 -42.62 34.67
CA ILE A 237 39.47 -43.18 36.03
C ILE A 237 39.34 -42.09 37.11
N ARG A 238 39.97 -40.93 36.93
CA ARG A 238 39.87 -39.83 37.91
C ARG A 238 38.45 -39.34 38.02
N LYS A 239 37.72 -39.17 36.92
CA LYS A 239 36.32 -38.76 36.91
C LYS A 239 35.42 -39.79 37.59
N TYR A 240 35.65 -41.08 37.36
CA TYR A 240 34.90 -42.13 38.05
C TYR A 240 35.15 -42.11 39.57
N LEU A 241 36.41 -42.00 39.98
CA LEU A 241 36.78 -41.83 41.39
C LEU A 241 36.23 -40.53 41.98
N ASP A 242 36.17 -39.45 41.20
CA ASP A 242 35.63 -38.16 41.61
C ASP A 242 34.15 -38.26 41.99
N GLU A 243 33.36 -38.90 41.14
CA GLU A 243 31.92 -39.04 41.31
C GLU A 243 31.53 -40.08 42.39
N LYS A 244 32.39 -41.05 42.71
CA LYS A 244 32.04 -42.21 43.56
C LYS A 244 32.86 -42.42 44.83
N VAL A 245 34.09 -41.93 44.87
CA VAL A 245 35.05 -42.25 45.94
C VAL A 245 35.50 -40.98 46.65
N TYR A 246 35.96 -39.98 45.89
CA TYR A 246 36.54 -38.76 46.42
C TYR A 246 36.26 -37.58 45.51
N ASP A 247 35.39 -36.68 45.94
CA ASP A 247 34.87 -35.48 45.25
C ASP A 247 35.90 -34.44 44.76
N ARG A 248 37.20 -34.72 44.88
CA ARG A 248 38.29 -33.88 44.35
C ARG A 248 39.36 -34.69 43.63
N ALA A 249 39.04 -35.88 43.17
CA ALA A 249 39.99 -36.74 42.46
C ALA A 249 40.48 -36.09 41.14
N LEU A 250 39.66 -35.28 40.48
CA LEU A 250 40.07 -34.53 39.29
C LEU A 250 41.04 -33.38 39.60
N GLU A 251 40.87 -32.74 40.76
CA GLU A 251 41.65 -31.58 41.19
C GLU A 251 42.95 -31.97 41.92
N SER A 252 43.05 -33.23 42.33
CA SER A 252 44.18 -33.74 43.11
C SER A 252 45.35 -34.16 42.24
N THR A 253 46.56 -33.96 42.75
CA THR A 253 47.76 -34.56 42.18
C THR A 253 47.73 -36.09 42.36
N THR A 254 48.51 -36.83 41.56
CA THR A 254 48.60 -38.29 41.66
C THR A 254 48.96 -38.75 43.08
N SER A 255 49.89 -38.06 43.74
CA SER A 255 50.31 -38.38 45.12
C SER A 255 49.21 -38.10 46.15
N GLU A 256 48.48 -36.99 46.02
CA GLU A 256 47.38 -36.65 46.92
C GLU A 256 46.21 -37.60 46.76
N LEU A 257 45.86 -37.98 45.51
CA LEU A 257 44.81 -38.94 45.23
C LEU A 257 45.14 -40.30 45.86
N VAL A 258 46.36 -40.80 45.67
CA VAL A 258 46.81 -42.08 46.25
C VAL A 258 46.84 -42.03 47.77
N LEU A 259 47.33 -40.93 48.36
CA LEU A 259 47.28 -40.73 49.81
C LEU A 259 45.83 -40.78 50.31
N ARG A 260 44.90 -40.11 49.62
CA ARG A 260 43.49 -40.08 49.99
C ARG A 260 42.84 -41.47 49.88
N LEU A 261 43.10 -42.22 48.82
CA LEU A 261 42.61 -43.59 48.65
C LEU A 261 43.11 -44.51 49.77
N ASN A 262 44.39 -44.40 50.16
CA ASN A 262 44.92 -45.16 51.30
C ASN A 262 44.24 -44.77 52.62
N LEU A 263 43.99 -43.48 52.87
CA LEU A 263 43.28 -43.03 54.08
C LEU A 263 41.83 -43.55 54.12
N LEU A 264 41.12 -43.57 52.99
CA LEU A 264 39.75 -44.10 52.91
C LEU A 264 39.72 -45.60 53.18
N LYS A 265 40.71 -46.33 52.65
CA LYS A 265 40.91 -47.75 52.92
C LYS A 265 41.23 -48.02 54.40
N ASP A 266 42.22 -47.31 54.96
CA ASP A 266 42.64 -47.50 56.36
C ASP A 266 41.53 -47.11 57.35
N GLY A 267 40.63 -46.21 56.95
CA GLY A 267 39.42 -45.85 57.67
C GLY A 267 38.23 -46.79 57.47
N ASN A 268 38.39 -47.92 56.76
CA ASN A 268 37.34 -48.88 56.39
C ASN A 268 36.11 -48.23 55.71
N GLN A 269 36.30 -47.14 54.98
CA GLN A 269 35.20 -46.46 54.26
C GLN A 269 34.95 -47.07 52.89
N ILE A 270 35.96 -47.73 52.30
CA ILE A 270 35.90 -48.40 51.00
C ILE A 270 36.74 -49.67 51.07
N GLU A 271 36.17 -50.80 50.63
CA GLU A 271 36.83 -52.12 50.63
C GLU A 271 37.76 -52.32 49.43
N ILE A 272 38.61 -51.33 49.11
CA ILE A 272 39.55 -51.39 47.99
C ILE A 272 40.84 -52.13 48.40
N SER A 273 41.42 -52.95 47.51
CA SER A 273 42.65 -53.69 47.82
C SER A 273 43.89 -52.77 47.81
N LYS A 274 44.99 -53.17 48.48
CA LYS A 274 46.26 -52.39 48.39
C LYS A 274 46.88 -52.50 47.00
N GLU A 275 46.58 -53.59 46.30
CA GLU A 275 47.07 -53.86 44.96
C GLU A 275 46.37 -52.96 43.94
N ASP A 276 45.06 -52.76 44.10
CA ASP A 276 44.23 -51.87 43.26
C ASP A 276 44.76 -50.43 43.29
N ILE A 277 44.98 -49.89 44.51
CA ILE A 277 45.55 -48.55 44.70
C ILE A 277 46.93 -48.45 44.05
N ARG A 278 47.76 -49.50 44.16
CA ARG A 278 49.10 -49.54 43.56
C ARG A 278 49.04 -49.60 42.04
N ASN A 279 48.09 -50.32 41.46
CA ASN A 279 47.87 -50.39 40.01
C ASN A 279 47.46 -49.01 39.47
N ILE A 280 46.48 -48.37 40.11
CA ILE A 280 46.05 -47.00 39.78
C ILE A 280 47.23 -46.03 39.91
N GLU A 281 47.98 -46.06 41.01
CA GLU A 281 49.17 -45.20 41.21
C GLU A 281 50.20 -45.40 40.09
N THR A 282 50.50 -46.64 39.74
CA THR A 282 51.51 -46.98 38.73
C THR A 282 51.11 -46.42 37.37
N ILE A 283 49.84 -46.56 36.99
CA ILE A 283 49.33 -46.08 35.70
C ILE A 283 49.26 -44.55 35.67
N LEU A 284 48.80 -43.91 36.75
CA LEU A 284 48.77 -42.45 36.86
C LEU A 284 50.18 -41.84 36.80
N LYS A 285 51.16 -42.42 37.50
CA LYS A 285 52.57 -41.97 37.42
C LYS A 285 53.14 -42.15 36.02
N ARG A 286 52.83 -43.27 35.35
CA ARG A 286 53.24 -43.49 33.96
C ARG A 286 52.64 -42.44 33.05
N ALA A 287 51.35 -42.16 33.17
CA ALA A 287 50.68 -41.12 32.41
C ALA A 287 51.29 -39.73 32.65
N ASP A 288 51.66 -39.40 33.90
CA ASP A 288 52.35 -38.14 34.22
C ASP A 288 53.72 -38.07 33.50
N LEU A 289 54.47 -39.17 33.43
CA LEU A 289 55.72 -39.25 32.66
C LEU A 289 55.50 -39.05 31.15
N VAL A 290 54.44 -39.61 30.58
CA VAL A 290 54.10 -39.41 29.16
C VAL A 290 53.74 -37.94 28.90
N LYS A 291 52.89 -37.34 29.75
CA LYS A 291 52.38 -35.98 29.58
C LYS A 291 53.44 -34.90 29.76
N PHE A 292 54.28 -35.03 30.78
CA PHE A 292 55.19 -33.98 31.22
C PHE A 292 56.66 -34.27 30.90
N ALA A 293 57.08 -35.54 30.90
CA ALA A 293 58.47 -35.94 30.63
C ALA A 293 58.69 -36.53 29.23
N LYS A 294 57.66 -36.53 28.36
CA LYS A 294 57.69 -37.08 27.00
C LYS A 294 58.19 -38.54 26.94
N SER A 295 57.89 -39.32 27.98
CA SER A 295 58.13 -40.76 27.96
C SER A 295 57.25 -41.42 26.89
N ALA A 296 57.80 -42.37 26.14
CA ALA A 296 57.08 -43.14 25.13
C ALA A 296 57.06 -44.63 25.53
N PRO A 297 56.09 -45.06 26.36
CA PRO A 297 55.88 -46.48 26.65
C PRO A 297 55.44 -47.22 25.39
N ASP A 298 55.67 -48.54 25.38
CA ASP A 298 55.23 -49.40 24.29
C ASP A 298 53.69 -49.43 24.19
N ILE A 299 53.16 -49.56 22.98
CA ILE A 299 51.72 -49.61 22.71
C ILE A 299 51.09 -50.81 23.44
N ALA A 300 51.79 -51.96 23.47
CA ALA A 300 51.34 -53.13 24.22
C ALA A 300 51.19 -52.84 25.72
N LEU A 301 52.06 -52.00 26.29
CA LEU A 301 51.96 -51.59 27.68
C LEU A 301 50.77 -50.65 27.91
N ALA A 302 50.49 -49.74 26.97
CA ALA A 302 49.33 -48.86 27.04
C ALA A 302 47.99 -49.64 26.99
N GLU A 303 47.90 -50.69 26.16
CA GLU A 303 46.74 -51.58 26.13
C GLU A 303 46.55 -52.36 27.44
N ILE A 304 47.65 -52.81 28.06
CA ILE A 304 47.63 -53.45 29.38
C ILE A 304 47.11 -52.45 30.43
N ASP A 305 47.63 -51.21 30.43
CA ASP A 305 47.20 -50.18 31.37
C ASP A 305 45.69 -49.90 31.25
N ARG A 306 45.15 -49.82 30.03
CA ARG A 306 43.71 -49.66 29.84
C ARG A 306 42.91 -50.84 30.37
N LYS A 307 43.38 -52.08 30.16
CA LYS A 307 42.72 -53.28 30.72
C LYS A 307 42.78 -53.29 32.24
N THR A 308 43.90 -52.89 32.81
CA THR A 308 44.03 -52.75 34.27
C THR A 308 43.07 -51.70 34.78
N ILE A 309 43.00 -50.48 34.21
CA ILE A 309 42.03 -49.46 34.62
C ILE A 309 40.58 -49.97 34.52
N ASP A 310 40.25 -50.72 33.48
CA ASP A 310 38.92 -51.31 33.31
C ASP A 310 38.55 -52.25 34.48
N LEU A 311 39.50 -53.10 34.90
CA LEU A 311 39.36 -53.98 36.06
C LEU A 311 39.32 -53.21 37.38
N GLU A 312 40.15 -52.17 37.54
CA GLU A 312 40.15 -51.34 38.75
C GLU A 312 38.82 -50.61 38.92
N ILE A 313 38.17 -50.18 37.84
CA ILE A 313 36.82 -49.60 37.90
C ILE A 313 35.79 -50.63 38.38
N ASP A 314 35.93 -51.91 38.01
CA ASP A 314 35.08 -52.99 38.50
C ASP A 314 35.31 -53.26 39.98
N HIS A 315 36.57 -53.37 40.41
CA HIS A 315 36.91 -53.57 41.82
C HIS A 315 36.44 -52.40 42.70
N VAL A 316 36.60 -51.16 42.24
CA VAL A 316 36.10 -49.97 42.95
C VAL A 316 34.58 -49.99 43.03
N LYS A 317 33.86 -50.41 41.98
CA LYS A 317 32.40 -50.55 42.03
C LYS A 317 31.95 -51.59 43.05
N GLU A 318 32.62 -52.74 43.10
CA GLU A 318 32.32 -53.82 44.03
C GLU A 318 32.64 -53.44 45.48
N ALA A 319 33.67 -52.63 45.69
CA ALA A 319 34.07 -52.11 47.00
C ALA A 319 33.12 -51.02 47.56
N LEU A 320 32.19 -50.51 46.76
CA LEU A 320 31.21 -49.51 47.17
C LEU A 320 29.89 -50.18 47.59
N PRO A 321 29.22 -49.70 48.66
CA PRO A 321 27.93 -50.23 49.07
C PRO A 321 26.88 -50.01 47.96
N GLU A 322 25.87 -50.89 47.88
CA GLU A 322 24.78 -50.71 46.95
C GLU A 322 24.07 -49.36 47.18
N PRO A 323 23.70 -48.62 46.11
CA PRO A 323 23.06 -47.32 46.25
C PRO A 323 21.73 -47.43 47.02
N THR A 324 21.57 -46.54 48.00
CA THR A 324 20.40 -46.47 48.89
C THR A 324 19.13 -46.21 48.08
N GLU A 325 17.96 -46.67 48.55
CA GLU A 325 16.68 -46.47 47.85
C GLU A 325 16.40 -44.98 47.55
N GLU A 326 16.79 -44.08 48.44
CA GLU A 326 16.66 -42.63 48.24
C GLU A 326 17.47 -42.12 47.04
N GLU A 327 18.70 -42.60 46.86
CA GLU A 327 19.56 -42.21 45.73
C GLU A 327 18.99 -42.71 44.40
N LYS A 328 18.45 -43.92 44.38
CA LYS A 328 17.76 -44.48 43.21
C LYS A 328 16.51 -43.65 42.86
N LEU A 329 15.76 -43.20 43.86
CA LEU A 329 14.59 -42.34 43.65
C LEU A 329 15.00 -40.96 43.11
N LEU A 330 16.07 -40.36 43.63
CA LEU A 330 16.58 -39.07 43.15
C LEU A 330 17.05 -39.14 41.68
N ASP A 331 17.77 -40.20 41.30
CA ASP A 331 18.20 -40.41 39.92
C ASP A 331 17.01 -40.57 38.96
N ASN A 332 15.98 -41.32 39.37
CA ASN A 332 14.75 -41.46 38.61
C ASN A 332 14.00 -40.11 38.48
N GLN A 333 13.89 -39.34 39.57
CA GLN A 333 13.28 -38.01 39.54
C GLN A 333 14.04 -37.05 38.62
N TYR A 334 15.37 -37.10 38.62
CA TYR A 334 16.21 -36.31 37.73
C TYR A 334 15.96 -36.67 36.26
N LYS A 335 15.96 -37.97 35.92
CA LYS A 335 15.64 -38.48 34.58
C LYS A 335 14.26 -38.02 34.12
N GLU A 336 13.25 -38.15 34.98
CA GLU A 336 11.89 -37.68 34.69
C GLU A 336 11.82 -36.17 34.47
N ALA A 337 12.51 -35.38 35.28
CA ALA A 337 12.55 -33.93 35.14
C ALA A 337 13.15 -33.51 33.79
N GLN A 338 14.20 -34.20 33.32
CA GLN A 338 14.80 -33.95 32.02
C GLN A 338 13.85 -34.34 30.86
N VAL A 339 13.17 -35.48 30.97
CA VAL A 339 12.13 -35.88 29.99
C VAL A 339 10.98 -34.85 29.96
N ARG A 340 10.54 -34.35 31.12
CA ARG A 340 9.51 -33.30 31.22
C ARG A 340 9.97 -31.99 30.56
N LYS A 341 11.22 -31.57 30.78
CA LYS A 341 11.81 -30.38 30.11
C LYS A 341 11.79 -30.55 28.58
N LYS A 342 12.18 -31.71 28.07
CA LYS A 342 12.13 -32.03 26.63
C LYS A 342 10.71 -31.97 26.08
N LYS A 343 9.72 -32.56 26.76
CA LYS A 343 8.30 -32.50 26.38
C LYS A 343 7.78 -31.05 26.34
N ARG A 344 8.08 -30.24 27.36
CA ARG A 344 7.69 -28.82 27.42
C ARG A 344 8.27 -28.02 26.27
N LYS A 345 9.56 -28.20 25.96
CA LYS A 345 10.22 -27.52 24.82
C LYS A 345 9.56 -27.89 23.48
N LYS A 346 9.20 -29.17 23.29
CA LYS A 346 8.49 -29.63 22.09
C LYS A 346 7.11 -29.00 21.96
N ILE A 347 6.34 -28.93 23.05
CA ILE A 347 5.02 -28.27 23.08
C ILE A 347 5.17 -26.78 22.76
N LEU A 348 6.10 -26.09 23.41
CA LEU A 348 6.33 -24.66 23.21
C LEU A 348 6.70 -24.33 21.76
N VAL A 349 7.60 -25.11 21.16
CA VAL A 349 7.95 -24.95 19.73
C VAL A 349 6.74 -25.18 18.83
N THR A 350 5.93 -26.21 19.13
CA THR A 350 4.72 -26.50 18.34
C THR A 350 3.72 -25.34 18.43
N VAL A 351 3.48 -24.80 19.63
CA VAL A 351 2.59 -23.66 19.85
C VAL A 351 3.10 -22.42 19.13
N LEU A 352 4.40 -22.11 19.20
CA LEU A 352 4.99 -20.98 18.49
C LEU A 352 4.81 -21.09 16.98
N ILE A 353 5.05 -22.27 16.41
CA ILE A 353 4.85 -22.48 14.96
C ILE A 353 3.37 -22.34 14.60
N SER A 354 2.44 -22.89 15.38
CA SER A 354 1.00 -22.75 15.10
C SER A 354 0.53 -21.29 15.17
N VAL A 355 1.00 -20.52 16.15
CA VAL A 355 0.66 -19.10 16.29
C VAL A 355 1.23 -18.31 15.12
N PHE A 356 2.49 -18.57 14.74
CA PHE A 356 3.11 -17.94 13.57
C PHE A 356 2.31 -18.20 12.28
N LEU A 357 1.83 -19.43 12.08
CA LEU A 357 1.03 -19.79 10.90
C LEU A 357 -0.33 -19.06 10.87
N ILE A 358 -0.99 -18.94 12.02
CA ILE A 358 -2.23 -18.16 12.17
C ILE A 358 -1.98 -16.67 11.89
N VAL A 359 -0.91 -16.09 12.43
CA VAL A 359 -0.59 -14.68 12.19
C VAL A 359 -0.25 -14.45 10.71
N ALA A 360 0.59 -15.29 10.11
CA ALA A 360 0.98 -15.17 8.71
C ALA A 360 -0.23 -15.28 7.75
N THR A 361 -1.18 -16.18 8.05
CA THR A 361 -2.43 -16.28 7.28
C THR A 361 -3.27 -15.01 7.42
N ILE A 362 -3.49 -14.51 8.64
CA ILE A 362 -4.22 -13.25 8.87
C ILE A 362 -3.54 -12.08 8.13
N THR A 363 -2.21 -11.94 8.22
CA THR A 363 -1.46 -10.90 7.51
C THR A 363 -1.62 -11.00 6.00
N GLY A 364 -1.58 -12.22 5.44
CA GLY A 364 -1.83 -12.44 4.02
C GLY A 364 -3.24 -12.02 3.57
N PHE A 365 -4.25 -12.29 4.40
CA PHE A 365 -5.61 -11.82 4.15
C PHE A 365 -5.71 -10.28 4.22
N VAL A 366 -5.09 -9.64 5.22
CA VAL A 366 -5.08 -8.17 5.36
C VAL A 366 -4.43 -7.50 4.15
N PHE A 367 -3.29 -8.05 3.67
CA PHE A 367 -2.59 -7.49 2.51
C PHE A 367 -3.44 -7.56 1.22
N LYS A 368 -4.23 -8.63 1.06
CA LYS A 368 -5.02 -8.84 -0.16
C LYS A 368 -6.38 -8.15 -0.16
N PHE A 369 -7.10 -8.22 0.95
CA PHE A 369 -8.50 -7.78 1.03
C PHE A 369 -8.66 -6.45 1.79
N GLY A 370 -7.58 -5.93 2.38
CA GLY A 370 -7.62 -4.75 3.24
C GLY A 370 -7.94 -5.09 4.69
N PHE A 371 -7.48 -4.24 5.61
CA PHE A 371 -7.64 -4.45 7.04
C PHE A 371 -9.12 -4.47 7.47
N ASP A 372 -9.93 -3.53 6.96
CA ASP A 372 -11.33 -3.38 7.36
C ASP A 372 -12.17 -4.60 6.97
N TYR A 373 -12.00 -5.12 5.75
CA TYR A 373 -12.71 -6.32 5.31
C TYR A 373 -12.40 -7.56 6.17
N VAL A 374 -11.12 -7.75 6.53
CA VAL A 374 -10.69 -8.90 7.35
C VAL A 374 -11.21 -8.74 8.77
N LYS A 375 -11.11 -7.54 9.34
CA LYS A 375 -11.66 -7.22 10.66
C LYS A 375 -13.17 -7.49 10.71
N ASP A 376 -13.91 -6.97 9.74
CA ASP A 376 -15.38 -7.09 9.70
C ASP A 376 -15.84 -8.53 9.46
N THR A 377 -15.01 -9.34 8.81
CA THR A 377 -15.28 -10.78 8.62
C THR A 377 -15.01 -11.60 9.88
N VAL A 378 -13.99 -11.26 10.68
CA VAL A 378 -13.60 -12.01 11.88
C VAL A 378 -14.39 -11.57 13.11
N ILE A 379 -14.61 -10.26 13.26
CA ILE A 379 -15.29 -9.66 14.42
C ILE A 379 -16.80 -9.55 14.18
N GLY A 380 -17.23 -9.56 12.92
CA GLY A 380 -18.62 -9.31 12.53
C GLY A 380 -18.92 -7.81 12.50
N HIS A 381 -19.62 -7.35 11.46
CA HIS A 381 -20.07 -5.96 11.36
C HIS A 381 -21.52 -5.91 10.84
N GLU A 382 -22.37 -5.10 11.46
CA GLU A 382 -23.81 -5.02 11.16
C GLU A 382 -24.07 -4.68 9.68
N SER A 383 -23.26 -3.79 9.09
CA SER A 383 -23.40 -3.41 7.68
C SER A 383 -23.17 -4.57 6.70
N LYS A 384 -22.30 -5.54 7.05
CA LYS A 384 -22.05 -6.72 6.21
C LYS A 384 -23.20 -7.72 6.32
N GLU A 385 -23.74 -7.89 7.52
CA GLU A 385 -24.93 -8.71 7.76
C GLU A 385 -26.17 -8.16 7.04
N LEU A 386 -26.34 -6.83 6.96
CA LEU A 386 -27.41 -6.21 6.18
C LEU A 386 -27.24 -6.35 4.66
N LEU A 387 -26.00 -6.47 4.18
CA LEU A 387 -25.69 -6.63 2.76
C LEU A 387 -25.86 -8.09 2.29
N GLU A 388 -25.43 -9.04 3.12
CA GLU A 388 -25.44 -10.48 2.81
C GLU A 388 -26.69 -11.21 3.34
N GLY A 389 -27.45 -10.58 4.24
CA GLY A 389 -28.65 -11.16 4.86
C GLY A 389 -29.88 -11.15 3.95
N ASP A 390 -30.79 -12.08 4.20
CA ASP A 390 -32.03 -12.21 3.43
C ASP A 390 -33.04 -11.10 3.80
N TRP A 391 -33.45 -10.30 2.82
CA TRP A 391 -34.45 -9.26 3.01
C TRP A 391 -35.86 -9.83 2.82
N VAL A 392 -36.75 -9.55 3.77
CA VAL A 392 -38.15 -10.00 3.72
C VAL A 392 -39.06 -8.82 3.40
N THR A 393 -39.82 -8.92 2.31
CA THR A 393 -40.83 -7.92 1.94
C THR A 393 -42.16 -8.26 2.59
N SER A 394 -42.76 -7.31 3.31
CA SER A 394 -44.03 -7.49 4.01
C SER A 394 -44.91 -6.25 3.93
N ALA A 395 -46.23 -6.43 3.96
CA ALA A 395 -47.22 -5.35 3.88
C ALA A 395 -47.83 -5.02 5.25
N TYR A 396 -47.91 -3.73 5.57
CA TYR A 396 -48.38 -3.22 6.86
C TYR A 396 -49.37 -2.06 6.69
N GLY A 397 -50.32 -1.94 7.63
CA GLY A 397 -51.29 -0.82 7.67
C GLY A 397 -52.50 -0.97 6.75
N THR A 398 -53.39 0.03 6.81
CA THR A 398 -54.56 0.18 5.94
C THR A 398 -54.69 1.66 5.54
N PRO A 399 -54.47 2.06 4.28
CA PRO A 399 -54.13 1.19 3.13
C PRO A 399 -52.74 0.54 3.27
N PRO A 400 -52.51 -0.63 2.65
CA PRO A 400 -51.30 -1.41 2.84
C PRO A 400 -50.07 -0.72 2.23
N VAL A 401 -49.02 -0.58 3.03
CA VAL A 401 -47.70 -0.13 2.60
C VAL A 401 -46.74 -1.31 2.64
N THR A 402 -46.09 -1.61 1.52
CA THR A 402 -45.07 -2.67 1.41
C THR A 402 -43.72 -2.14 1.81
N ILE A 403 -43.04 -2.81 2.74
CA ILE A 403 -41.70 -2.45 3.21
C ILE A 403 -40.85 -3.73 3.19
N SER A 404 -39.61 -3.60 2.70
CA SER A 404 -38.59 -4.66 2.77
C SER A 404 -37.66 -4.36 3.94
N THR A 405 -37.53 -5.29 4.88
CA THR A 405 -36.64 -5.16 6.03
C THR A 405 -35.84 -6.45 6.26
N PRO A 406 -34.64 -6.34 6.86
CA PRO A 406 -33.81 -7.51 7.22
C PRO A 406 -34.46 -8.37 8.32
N VAL A 407 -35.30 -7.75 9.17
CA VAL A 407 -36.06 -8.44 10.22
C VAL A 407 -37.53 -8.09 10.06
N VAL A 408 -38.41 -9.08 10.16
CA VAL A 408 -39.87 -8.90 10.03
C VAL A 408 -40.40 -8.01 11.15
N LEU A 409 -41.07 -6.91 10.78
CA LEU A 409 -41.65 -5.97 11.75
C LEU A 409 -42.89 -6.57 12.42
N LYS A 410 -43.00 -6.40 13.74
CA LYS A 410 -44.15 -6.84 14.55
C LYS A 410 -45.23 -5.76 14.60
N ARG A 411 -46.50 -6.16 14.53
CA ARG A 411 -47.65 -5.24 14.71
C ARG A 411 -47.92 -5.04 16.19
N MET A 412 -47.90 -3.80 16.67
CA MET A 412 -48.31 -3.47 18.04
C MET A 412 -49.77 -2.99 18.03
N SER A 413 -50.61 -3.56 18.91
CA SER A 413 -51.96 -3.04 19.15
C SER A 413 -51.89 -1.79 20.03
N LEU A 414 -52.50 -0.68 19.60
CA LEU A 414 -52.64 0.52 20.44
C LEU A 414 -53.52 0.19 21.67
N PRO A 415 -53.20 0.70 22.87
CA PRO A 415 -54.04 0.51 24.05
C PRO A 415 -55.38 1.23 23.87
N THR A 416 -56.48 0.50 24.00
CA THR A 416 -57.84 1.05 23.97
C THR A 416 -58.01 2.03 25.14
N ALA A 417 -58.35 3.29 24.85
CA ALA A 417 -58.71 4.26 25.88
C ALA A 417 -59.91 3.72 26.67
N GLN A 418 -59.73 3.50 27.97
CA GLN A 418 -60.82 3.12 28.85
C GLN A 418 -61.78 4.30 28.98
N ASN A 419 -63.05 4.06 28.66
CA ASN A 419 -64.14 5.02 28.84
C ASN A 419 -64.28 5.36 30.33
N GLU A 420 -64.06 6.63 30.70
CA GLU A 420 -64.50 7.16 31.98
C GLU A 420 -66.04 7.27 32.00
N PRO A 421 -66.73 6.70 33.00
CA PRO A 421 -68.18 6.91 33.15
C PRO A 421 -68.46 8.34 33.64
N LYS A 422 -69.51 8.94 33.05
CA LYS A 422 -70.06 10.26 33.39
C LYS A 422 -70.53 10.38 34.84
#